data_AF-A0A535QRQ9-F1
#
_entry.id   AF-A0A535QRQ9-F1
#
_cell.length_a   1.000
_cell.length_b   1.000
_cell.length_c   1.000
_cell.angle_alpha   90.00
_cell.angle_beta   90.00
_cell.angle_gamma   90.00
#
_symmetry.space_group_name_H-M   'P 1'
#
loop_
_entity.id
_entity.type
_entity.pdbx_description
1 polymer ?
#
loop_
_entity_poly.entity_id
_entity_poly.type
_entity_poly.pdbx_seq_one_letter_code
_entity_poly.pdbx_strand_id
1 'polypeptide(L)'
;MPGGHVSLDHLGENVSDAKEAGAAAQDYIAILDRIKQAGVDANISIKLTALGLDIDRELCEQNVCRILEYAKQFPIFVRIDMEGSAYTEQTVNITLRTHQQFEHVGTVIQSCMHRSKRDIEQLIAQGVRVRLVKGAYKEPREVAFQLKSEVDHNYVRLMMPLLLHGNYPALATHDEAIINATCKFARENGIDKSAFEFQMLYGIRRDLQEKLVSQGYNMRIYVPYGSQWYPYLMRRMAERPANLVFVMSNAIRR
;
A
#
# COMPACT_ATOMS: atom_id res chain seq x y z
N MET A 1 -17.06 10.95 -4.97
CA MET A 1 -17.36 9.64 -5.59
C MET A 1 -18.23 8.89 -4.60
N PRO A 2 -19.48 8.50 -4.93
CA PRO A 2 -20.31 7.74 -4.00
C PRO A 2 -19.64 6.38 -3.74
N GLY A 3 -19.27 6.10 -2.48
CA GLY A 3 -18.82 4.78 -2.01
C GLY A 3 -17.32 4.46 -2.13
N GLY A 4 -16.46 5.39 -2.56
CA GLY A 4 -15.01 5.15 -2.62
C GLY A 4 -14.28 5.64 -1.37
N HIS A 5 -13.71 4.73 -0.58
CA HIS A 5 -12.79 5.09 0.50
C HIS A 5 -11.48 5.62 -0.10
N VAL A 6 -10.71 6.42 0.63
CA VAL A 6 -9.40 6.89 0.16
C VAL A 6 -8.24 6.47 1.05
N SER A 7 -7.05 6.38 0.47
CA SER A 7 -5.77 6.25 1.16
C SER A 7 -4.89 7.41 0.72
N LEU A 8 -4.57 8.33 1.63
CA LEU A 8 -3.71 9.47 1.36
C LEU A 8 -2.24 9.06 1.53
N ASP A 9 -1.41 9.34 0.53
CA ASP A 9 0.04 9.12 0.58
C ASP A 9 0.79 10.44 0.43
N HIS A 10 1.45 10.86 1.50
CA HIS A 10 2.34 12.01 1.45
C HIS A 10 3.63 11.61 0.74
N LEU A 11 3.90 12.26 -0.39
CA LEU A 11 5.05 11.98 -1.22
C LEU A 11 6.33 12.53 -0.58
N GLY A 12 7.17 11.61 -0.10
CA GLY A 12 8.52 11.83 0.43
C GLY A 12 9.12 10.49 0.85
N GLU A 13 10.40 10.27 0.54
CA GLU A 13 11.18 9.06 0.87
C GLU A 13 12.61 9.52 1.24
N ASN A 14 13.33 8.72 2.05
CA ASN A 14 14.75 8.89 2.37
C ASN A 14 15.13 10.29 2.88
N VAL A 15 14.64 10.67 4.06
CA VAL A 15 15.11 11.89 4.73
C VAL A 15 16.56 11.74 5.20
N SER A 16 17.29 12.85 5.25
CA SER A 16 18.74 12.84 5.46
C SER A 16 19.17 13.23 6.87
N ASP A 17 18.28 13.83 7.66
CA ASP A 17 18.53 14.15 9.06
C ASP A 17 17.31 13.97 9.98
N ALA A 18 17.58 13.96 11.29
CA ALA A 18 16.56 13.69 12.31
C ALA A 18 15.48 14.78 12.39
N LYS A 19 15.80 16.02 11.99
CA LYS A 19 14.86 17.14 11.98
C LYS A 19 13.88 16.97 10.82
N GLU A 20 14.34 16.56 9.64
CA GLU A 20 13.50 16.21 8.50
C GLU A 20 12.57 15.04 8.82
N ALA A 21 13.07 13.99 9.48
CA ALA A 21 12.25 12.86 9.95
C ALA A 21 11.14 13.31 10.91
N GLY A 22 11.49 14.17 11.88
CA GLY A 22 10.53 14.75 12.81
C GLY A 22 9.48 15.64 12.14
N ALA A 23 9.89 16.41 11.11
CA ALA A 23 8.99 17.23 10.30
C ALA A 23 8.04 16.38 9.46
N ALA A 24 8.52 15.30 8.84
CA ALA A 24 7.68 14.36 8.09
C ALA A 24 6.61 13.72 9.01
N ALA A 25 6.98 13.34 10.24
CA ALA A 25 6.03 12.85 11.22
C ALA A 25 4.95 13.90 11.58
N GLN A 26 5.37 15.17 11.72
CA GLN A 26 4.46 16.28 11.97
C GLN A 26 3.50 16.54 10.80
N ASP A 27 3.98 16.38 9.56
CA ASP A 27 3.13 16.48 8.37
C ASP A 27 2.05 15.40 8.41
N TYR A 28 2.42 14.12 8.63
CA TYR A 28 1.44 13.04 8.74
C TYR A 28 0.38 13.31 9.82
N ILE A 29 0.77 13.84 10.98
CA ILE A 29 -0.17 14.26 12.04
C ILE A 29 -1.11 15.37 11.55
N ALA A 30 -0.59 16.38 10.87
CA ALA A 30 -1.40 17.47 10.30
C ALA A 30 -2.40 16.95 9.24
N ILE A 31 -2.06 15.89 8.51
CA ILE A 31 -2.97 15.23 7.57
C ILE A 31 -4.09 14.49 8.30
N LEU A 32 -3.77 13.77 9.39
CA LEU A 32 -4.79 13.12 10.23
C LEU A 32 -5.81 14.14 10.76
N ASP A 33 -5.35 15.34 11.17
CA ASP A 33 -6.23 16.44 11.55
C ASP A 33 -7.15 16.91 10.44
N ARG A 34 -6.62 17.06 9.22
CA ARG A 34 -7.41 17.47 8.06
C ARG A 34 -8.43 16.42 7.66
N ILE A 35 -8.08 15.14 7.71
CA ILE A 35 -9.03 14.03 7.48
C ILE A 35 -10.20 14.14 8.44
N LYS A 36 -9.90 14.31 9.73
CA LYS A 36 -10.92 14.48 10.78
C LYS A 36 -11.80 15.70 10.53
N GLN A 37 -11.20 16.87 10.28
CA GLN A 37 -11.92 18.11 10.04
C GLN A 37 -12.84 18.03 8.82
N ALA A 38 -12.39 17.33 7.77
CA ALA A 38 -13.18 17.10 6.56
C ALA A 38 -14.28 16.04 6.73
N GLY A 39 -14.23 15.22 7.79
CA GLY A 39 -15.20 14.15 8.02
C GLY A 39 -15.17 13.04 6.95
N VAL A 40 -14.02 12.82 6.33
CA VAL A 40 -13.87 11.85 5.24
C VAL A 40 -13.35 10.51 5.75
N ASP A 41 -13.84 9.42 5.14
CA ASP A 41 -13.29 8.07 5.39
C ASP A 41 -11.97 7.90 4.60
N ALA A 42 -10.87 8.14 5.30
CA ALA A 42 -9.54 8.10 4.75
C ALA A 42 -8.56 7.37 5.68
N ASN A 43 -7.68 6.59 5.06
CA ASN A 43 -6.47 6.06 5.69
C ASN A 43 -5.27 6.90 5.27
N ILE A 44 -4.15 6.76 5.99
CA ILE A 44 -2.86 7.30 5.54
C ILE A 44 -1.87 6.17 5.23
N SER A 45 -0.99 6.40 4.28
CA SER A 45 0.17 5.57 3.96
C SER A 45 1.44 6.31 4.39
N ILE A 46 2.29 5.66 5.18
CA ILE A 46 3.57 6.19 5.69
C ILE A 46 4.73 5.33 5.20
N LYS A 47 5.91 5.92 5.03
CA LYS A 47 7.15 5.21 4.64
C LYS A 47 8.17 5.37 5.75
N LEU A 48 8.88 4.30 6.10
CA LEU A 48 9.75 4.30 7.27
C LEU A 48 11.04 5.08 7.01
N THR A 49 11.55 5.06 5.78
CA THR A 49 12.72 5.89 5.41
C THR A 49 12.44 7.38 5.57
N ALA A 50 11.20 7.83 5.31
CA ALA A 50 10.78 9.21 5.53
C ALA A 50 10.68 9.57 7.03
N LEU A 51 10.58 8.56 7.90
CA LEU A 51 10.49 8.72 9.36
C LEU A 51 11.82 8.49 10.07
N GLY A 52 12.91 8.30 9.31
CA GLY A 52 14.27 8.22 9.82
C GLY A 52 14.84 6.80 9.92
N LEU A 53 14.27 5.80 9.25
CA LEU A 53 14.79 4.42 9.29
C LEU A 53 16.26 4.30 8.86
N ASP A 54 16.68 5.09 7.86
CA ASP A 54 18.07 5.15 7.38
C ASP A 54 19.02 5.88 8.35
N ILE A 55 18.49 6.60 9.33
CA ILE A 55 19.25 7.45 10.26
C ILE A 55 19.44 6.72 11.60
N ASP A 56 18.32 6.43 12.25
CA ASP A 56 18.27 5.75 13.54
C ASP A 56 16.93 5.03 13.70
N ARG A 57 17.01 3.75 14.05
CA ARG A 57 15.83 2.91 14.17
C ARG A 57 14.94 3.35 15.32
N GLU A 58 15.51 3.80 16.43
CA GLU A 58 14.73 4.24 17.59
C GLU A 58 13.96 5.52 17.27
N LEU A 59 14.60 6.49 16.62
CA LEU A 59 13.96 7.69 16.08
C LEU A 59 12.79 7.35 15.14
N CYS A 60 13.00 6.40 14.22
CA CYS A 60 11.93 5.94 13.33
C CYS A 60 10.75 5.37 14.11
N GLU A 61 11.00 4.49 15.07
CA GLU A 61 9.95 3.88 15.90
C GLU A 61 9.23 4.93 16.76
N GLN A 62 9.95 5.89 17.33
CA GLN A 62 9.37 7.01 18.07
C GLN A 62 8.45 7.86 17.17
N ASN A 63 8.86 8.18 15.94
CA ASN A 63 8.05 8.93 14.98
C ASN A 63 6.80 8.15 14.55
N VAL A 64 6.93 6.85 14.28
CA VAL A 64 5.78 5.98 13.98
C VAL A 64 4.79 5.96 15.16
N CYS A 65 5.27 5.76 16.39
CA CYS A 65 4.42 5.76 17.58
C CYS A 65 3.72 7.10 17.79
N ARG A 66 4.40 8.23 17.55
CA ARG A 66 3.77 9.58 17.60
C ARG A 66 2.59 9.69 16.63
N ILE A 67 2.74 9.21 15.40
CA ILE A 67 1.67 9.20 14.38
C ILE A 67 0.53 8.28 14.83
N LEU A 68 0.85 7.07 15.30
CA LEU A 68 -0.15 6.07 15.70
C LEU A 68 -0.94 6.50 16.94
N GLU A 69 -0.29 7.10 17.93
CA GLU A 69 -0.94 7.65 19.13
C GLU A 69 -1.90 8.78 18.76
N TYR A 70 -1.51 9.64 17.81
CA TYR A 70 -2.41 10.66 17.28
C TYR A 70 -3.59 10.05 16.53
N ALA A 71 -3.30 9.08 15.64
CA ALA A 71 -4.31 8.39 14.86
C ALA A 71 -5.31 7.67 15.75
N LYS A 72 -4.89 7.10 16.90
CA LYS A 72 -5.73 6.37 17.87
C LYS A 72 -6.89 7.20 18.43
N GLN A 73 -6.76 8.52 18.46
CA GLN A 73 -7.84 9.42 18.88
C GLN A 73 -9.03 9.38 17.91
N PHE A 74 -8.84 8.80 16.72
CA PHE A 74 -9.80 8.68 15.64
C PHE A 74 -9.80 7.24 15.08
N PRO A 75 -10.86 6.79 14.42
CA PRO A 75 -10.87 5.47 13.77
C PRO A 75 -10.11 5.49 12.43
N ILE A 76 -8.93 6.13 12.36
CA ILE A 76 -8.13 6.25 11.13
C ILE A 76 -7.07 5.16 11.10
N PHE A 77 -7.07 4.36 10.04
CA PHE A 77 -6.07 3.30 9.85
C PHE A 77 -4.79 3.86 9.20
N VAL A 78 -3.64 3.40 9.70
CA VAL A 78 -2.31 3.77 9.20
C VAL A 78 -1.66 2.56 8.52
N ARG A 79 -1.30 2.72 7.24
CA ARG A 79 -0.57 1.72 6.46
C ARG A 79 0.91 2.08 6.44
N ILE A 80 1.77 1.18 6.89
CA ILE A 80 3.21 1.26 6.63
C ILE A 80 3.47 0.66 5.24
N ASP A 81 3.82 1.51 4.29
CA ASP A 81 4.14 1.09 2.92
C ASP A 81 5.45 0.29 2.89
N MET A 82 5.51 -0.68 1.97
CA MET A 82 6.69 -1.50 1.77
C MET A 82 7.59 -0.87 0.71
N GLU A 83 8.81 -0.55 1.12
CA GLU A 83 9.85 0.04 0.29
C GLU A 83 10.67 -1.05 -0.40
N GLY A 84 11.91 -0.75 -0.82
CA GLY A 84 12.80 -1.74 -1.45
C GLY A 84 13.19 -2.89 -0.51
N SER A 85 13.72 -3.97 -1.08
CA SER A 85 14.01 -5.22 -0.35
C SER A 85 14.94 -5.07 0.84
N ALA A 86 15.83 -4.07 0.82
CA ALA A 86 16.71 -3.73 1.94
C ALA A 86 15.94 -3.41 3.23
N TYR A 87 14.70 -2.92 3.12
CA TYR A 87 13.87 -2.48 4.24
C TYR A 87 12.85 -3.54 4.68
N THR A 88 12.59 -4.57 3.89
CA THR A 88 11.44 -5.47 4.11
C THR A 88 11.42 -6.11 5.50
N GLU A 89 12.56 -6.65 5.95
CA GLU A 89 12.65 -7.28 7.27
C GLU A 89 12.37 -6.27 8.40
N GLN A 90 12.96 -5.08 8.32
CA GLN A 90 12.77 -4.04 9.32
C GLN A 90 11.32 -3.54 9.34
N THR A 91 10.71 -3.33 8.17
CA THR A 91 9.32 -2.92 8.04
C THR A 91 8.34 -3.93 8.65
N VAL A 92 8.53 -5.23 8.36
CA VAL A 92 7.70 -6.29 8.97
C VAL A 92 7.88 -6.29 10.49
N ASN A 93 9.11 -6.24 10.98
CA ASN A 93 9.41 -6.28 12.41
C ASN A 93 8.92 -5.05 13.18
N ILE A 94 8.99 -3.85 12.58
CA ILE A 94 8.41 -2.63 13.15
C ILE A 94 6.89 -2.74 13.17
N THR A 95 6.26 -3.14 12.06
CA THR A 95 4.80 -3.29 11.98
C THR A 95 4.28 -4.23 13.07
N LEU A 96 4.88 -5.42 13.21
CA LEU A 96 4.46 -6.41 14.21
C LEU A 96 4.55 -5.86 15.64
N ARG A 97 5.64 -5.17 15.98
CA ARG A 97 5.80 -4.57 17.32
C ARG A 97 4.81 -3.43 17.55
N THR A 98 4.62 -2.56 16.57
CA THR A 98 3.64 -1.47 16.69
C THR A 98 2.21 -1.98 16.76
N HIS A 99 1.88 -3.06 16.05
CA HIS A 99 0.53 -3.63 16.04
C HIS A 99 0.12 -4.19 17.41
N GLN A 100 1.08 -4.69 18.20
CA GLN A 100 0.82 -5.11 19.58
C GLN A 100 0.34 -3.97 20.49
N GLN A 101 0.65 -2.71 20.14
CA GLN A 101 0.24 -1.51 20.88
C GLN A 101 -0.91 -0.76 20.19
N PHE A 102 -1.04 -0.89 18.87
CA PHE A 102 -1.94 -0.13 18.01
C PHE A 102 -2.58 -1.03 16.96
N GLU A 103 -3.79 -1.53 17.19
CA GLU A 103 -4.48 -2.44 16.26
C GLU A 103 -4.82 -1.79 14.90
N HIS A 104 -4.85 -0.45 14.81
CA HIS A 104 -5.15 0.32 13.60
C HIS A 104 -3.92 0.54 12.68
N VAL A 105 -2.87 -0.26 12.82
CA VAL A 105 -1.71 -0.29 11.92
C VAL A 105 -1.65 -1.60 11.13
N GLY A 106 -1.15 -1.52 9.90
CA GLY A 106 -0.74 -2.70 9.13
C GLY A 106 0.24 -2.36 8.03
N THR A 107 0.63 -3.35 7.24
CA THR A 107 1.73 -3.19 6.26
C THR A 107 1.37 -3.69 4.86
N VAL A 108 2.32 -3.59 3.95
CA VAL A 108 2.23 -4.01 2.55
C VAL A 108 3.17 -5.20 2.33
N ILE A 109 2.76 -6.17 1.51
CA ILE A 109 3.61 -7.27 1.05
C ILE A 109 3.63 -7.30 -0.48
N GLN A 110 4.81 -7.55 -1.06
CA GLN A 110 5.06 -7.51 -2.49
C GLN A 110 5.13 -8.93 -3.07
N SER A 111 4.29 -9.27 -4.04
CA SER A 111 4.24 -10.63 -4.60
C SER A 111 5.47 -10.98 -5.45
N CYS A 112 6.29 -10.01 -5.86
CA CYS A 112 7.55 -10.29 -6.54
C CYS A 112 8.61 -10.92 -5.62
N MET A 113 8.51 -10.76 -4.30
CA MET A 113 9.55 -11.21 -3.37
C MET A 113 9.41 -12.68 -3.00
N HIS A 114 10.52 -13.43 -2.99
CA HIS A 114 10.53 -14.86 -2.62
C HIS A 114 10.06 -15.11 -1.18
N ARG A 115 10.38 -14.18 -0.27
CA ARG A 115 10.06 -14.24 1.16
C ARG A 115 8.58 -14.04 1.51
N SER A 116 7.79 -13.48 0.60
CA SER A 116 6.44 -12.95 0.90
C SER A 116 5.45 -13.95 1.48
N LYS A 117 5.56 -15.24 1.14
CA LYS A 117 4.71 -16.28 1.73
C LYS A 117 4.91 -16.37 3.25
N ARG A 118 6.17 -16.42 3.70
CA ARG A 118 6.53 -16.49 5.13
C ARG A 118 5.99 -15.27 5.88
N ASP A 119 6.21 -14.09 5.30
CA ASP A 119 5.82 -12.84 5.95
C ASP A 119 4.29 -12.70 6.03
N ILE A 120 3.54 -13.12 5.00
CA ILE A 120 2.07 -13.16 5.04
C ILE A 120 1.57 -14.11 6.14
N GLU A 121 2.14 -15.31 6.24
CA GLU A 121 1.75 -16.28 7.29
C GLU A 121 1.98 -15.71 8.69
N GLN A 122 3.12 -15.04 8.90
CA GLN A 122 3.44 -14.37 10.16
C GLN A 122 2.47 -13.21 10.46
N LEU A 123 2.14 -12.37 9.48
CA LEU A 123 1.23 -11.23 9.65
C LEU A 123 -0.20 -11.68 9.92
N ILE A 124 -0.68 -12.72 9.22
CA ILE A 124 -1.98 -13.35 9.47
C ILE A 124 -2.05 -13.87 10.91
N ALA A 125 -1.02 -14.59 11.37
CA ALA A 125 -0.98 -15.15 12.72
C ALA A 125 -1.05 -14.08 13.82
N GLN A 126 -0.68 -12.84 13.51
CA GLN A 126 -0.71 -11.70 14.43
C GLN A 126 -1.91 -10.78 14.21
N GLY A 127 -2.83 -11.13 13.30
CA GLY A 127 -4.02 -10.32 13.01
C GLY A 127 -3.72 -9.01 12.28
N VAL A 128 -2.51 -8.83 11.73
CA VAL A 128 -2.14 -7.59 11.03
C VAL A 128 -2.85 -7.51 9.70
N ARG A 129 -3.47 -6.35 9.42
CA ARG A 129 -4.04 -6.09 8.09
C ARG A 129 -2.94 -6.01 7.05
N VAL A 130 -3.09 -6.69 5.90
CA VAL A 130 -2.09 -6.71 4.82
C VAL A 130 -2.65 -6.11 3.54
N ARG A 131 -1.88 -5.22 2.90
CA ARG A 131 -2.07 -4.84 1.50
C ARG A 131 -1.14 -5.69 0.63
N LEU A 132 -1.68 -6.45 -0.31
CA LEU A 132 -0.90 -7.19 -1.29
C LEU A 132 -0.72 -6.36 -2.57
N VAL A 133 0.52 -6.20 -3.02
CA VAL A 133 0.90 -5.53 -4.27
C VAL A 133 1.80 -6.44 -5.10
N LYS A 134 2.06 -6.10 -6.37
CA LYS A 134 3.08 -6.82 -7.16
C LYS A 134 4.51 -6.50 -6.71
N GLY A 135 4.78 -5.23 -6.40
CA GLY A 135 6.12 -4.69 -6.18
C GLY A 135 6.41 -3.56 -7.18
N ALA A 136 7.10 -2.51 -6.72
CA ALA A 136 7.36 -1.30 -7.50
C ALA A 136 8.86 -0.98 -7.65
N TYR A 137 9.73 -1.76 -6.99
CA TYR A 137 11.17 -1.57 -6.97
C TYR A 137 11.85 -2.56 -7.92
N LYS A 138 12.99 -2.15 -8.47
CA LYS A 138 13.85 -3.02 -9.27
C LYS A 138 14.72 -3.84 -8.34
N GLU A 139 14.40 -5.12 -8.21
CA GLU A 139 15.03 -6.01 -7.24
C GLU A 139 15.90 -7.08 -7.94
N PRO A 140 17.02 -7.50 -7.32
CA PRO A 140 17.87 -8.53 -7.89
C PRO A 140 17.19 -9.92 -7.85
N ARG A 141 17.53 -10.80 -8.80
CA ARG A 141 16.88 -12.12 -8.97
C ARG A 141 17.01 -13.04 -7.76
N GLU A 142 18.02 -12.80 -6.94
CA GLU A 142 18.31 -13.56 -5.74
C GLU A 142 17.20 -13.40 -4.68
N VAL A 143 16.51 -12.25 -4.69
CA VAL A 143 15.43 -11.94 -3.72
C VAL A 143 14.04 -11.85 -4.34
N ALA A 144 13.94 -11.66 -5.66
CA ALA A 144 12.68 -11.41 -6.35
C ALA A 144 12.55 -12.13 -7.71
N PHE A 145 11.33 -12.57 -8.01
CA PHE A 145 10.93 -13.07 -9.32
C PHE A 145 11.11 -11.99 -10.38
N GLN A 146 11.73 -12.36 -11.50
CA GLN A 146 12.03 -11.43 -12.59
C GLN A 146 10.97 -11.49 -13.70
N LEU A 147 10.31 -12.63 -13.88
CA LEU A 147 9.28 -12.78 -14.91
C LEU A 147 7.93 -12.31 -14.39
N LYS A 148 7.25 -11.47 -15.17
CA LYS A 148 5.90 -10.99 -14.86
C LYS A 148 4.93 -12.14 -14.53
N SER A 149 5.00 -13.25 -15.28
CA SER A 149 4.15 -14.42 -15.07
C SER A 149 4.36 -15.05 -13.69
N GLU A 150 5.61 -15.11 -13.20
CA GLU A 150 5.92 -15.62 -11.87
C GLU A 150 5.38 -14.70 -10.78
N VAL A 151 5.54 -13.37 -10.94
CA VAL A 151 5.00 -12.35 -10.03
C VAL A 151 3.47 -12.43 -9.95
N ASP A 152 2.81 -12.60 -11.09
CA ASP A 152 1.34 -12.70 -11.19
C ASP A 152 0.83 -14.00 -10.57
N HIS A 153 1.47 -15.13 -10.87
CA HIS A 153 1.15 -16.42 -10.25
C HIS A 153 1.36 -16.37 -8.73
N ASN A 154 2.44 -15.76 -8.26
CA ASN A 154 2.68 -15.63 -6.83
C ASN A 154 1.66 -14.70 -6.18
N TYR A 155 1.24 -13.61 -6.83
CA TYR A 155 0.15 -12.77 -6.32
C TYR A 155 -1.12 -13.59 -6.08
N VAL A 156 -1.56 -14.37 -7.09
CA VAL A 156 -2.75 -15.21 -7.00
C VAL A 156 -2.60 -16.30 -5.92
N ARG A 157 -1.40 -16.84 -5.69
CA ARG A 157 -1.16 -17.78 -4.59
C ARG A 157 -1.22 -17.11 -3.22
N LEU A 158 -0.66 -15.91 -3.09
CA LEU A 158 -0.56 -15.18 -1.81
C LEU A 158 -1.90 -14.55 -1.39
N MET A 159 -2.77 -14.18 -2.33
CA MET A 159 -4.10 -13.65 -1.99
C MET A 159 -4.99 -14.71 -1.34
N MET A 160 -4.80 -16.00 -1.63
CA MET A 160 -5.66 -17.08 -1.10
C MET A 160 -5.63 -17.17 0.44
N PRO A 161 -4.47 -17.33 1.12
CA PRO A 161 -4.44 -17.35 2.58
C PRO A 161 -4.89 -16.02 3.19
N LEU A 162 -4.61 -14.89 2.52
CA LEU A 162 -5.10 -13.58 2.96
C LEU A 162 -6.63 -13.51 2.97
N LEU A 163 -7.28 -14.01 1.92
CA LEU A 163 -8.74 -14.01 1.80
C LEU A 163 -9.41 -15.01 2.76
N LEU A 164 -8.77 -16.14 3.05
CA LEU A 164 -9.32 -17.16 3.95
C LEU A 164 -9.11 -16.83 5.43
N HIS A 165 -7.98 -16.21 5.79
CA HIS A 165 -7.51 -16.12 7.17
C HIS A 165 -7.02 -14.72 7.57
N GLY A 166 -6.87 -13.80 6.61
CA GLY A 166 -6.35 -12.46 6.88
C GLY A 166 -7.37 -11.54 7.54
N ASN A 167 -6.86 -10.57 8.29
CA ASN A 167 -7.67 -9.47 8.82
C ASN A 167 -7.85 -8.41 7.72
N TYR A 168 -9.04 -8.37 7.11
CA TYR A 168 -9.45 -7.35 6.12
C TYR A 168 -8.35 -7.02 5.09
N PRO A 169 -7.95 -7.99 4.25
CA PRO A 169 -6.86 -7.78 3.31
C PRO A 169 -7.24 -6.77 2.22
N ALA A 170 -6.24 -6.02 1.77
CA ALA A 170 -6.35 -5.08 0.68
C ALA A 170 -5.63 -5.63 -0.57
N LEU A 171 -6.37 -5.92 -1.63
CA LEU A 171 -5.82 -6.43 -2.89
C LEU A 171 -5.57 -5.26 -3.84
N ALA A 172 -4.34 -4.76 -3.83
CA ALA A 172 -3.94 -3.56 -4.56
C ALA A 172 -3.36 -3.91 -5.94
N THR A 173 -4.22 -3.88 -6.96
CA THR A 173 -3.86 -4.23 -8.34
C THR A 173 -4.82 -3.59 -9.34
N HIS A 174 -4.32 -3.33 -10.56
CA HIS A 174 -5.13 -2.93 -11.73
C HIS A 174 -5.21 -4.04 -12.79
N ASP A 175 -4.69 -5.23 -12.45
CA ASP A 175 -4.64 -6.38 -13.35
C ASP A 175 -5.97 -7.13 -13.32
N GLU A 176 -6.70 -7.06 -14.43
CA GLU A 176 -8.05 -7.63 -14.53
C GLU A 176 -8.06 -9.16 -14.38
N ALA A 177 -6.99 -9.85 -14.78
CA ALA A 177 -6.92 -11.30 -14.60
C ALA A 177 -6.82 -11.67 -13.12
N ILE A 178 -6.02 -10.92 -12.34
CA ILE A 178 -5.89 -11.10 -10.89
C ILE A 178 -7.20 -10.75 -10.17
N ILE A 179 -7.87 -9.67 -10.59
CA ILE A 179 -9.17 -9.28 -10.04
C ILE A 179 -10.21 -10.37 -10.29
N ASN A 180 -10.30 -10.89 -11.51
CA ASN A 180 -11.22 -11.97 -11.84
C ASN A 180 -10.92 -13.24 -11.05
N ALA A 181 -9.63 -13.59 -10.88
CA ALA A 181 -9.22 -14.71 -10.04
C ALA A 181 -9.61 -14.51 -8.56
N THR A 182 -9.47 -13.29 -8.04
CA THR A 182 -9.90 -12.91 -6.69
C THR A 182 -11.41 -13.12 -6.52
N CYS A 183 -12.21 -12.52 -7.40
CA CYS A 183 -13.68 -12.62 -7.36
C CYS A 183 -14.16 -14.07 -7.48
N LYS A 184 -13.50 -14.87 -8.33
CA LYS A 184 -13.80 -16.30 -8.48
C LYS A 184 -13.50 -17.05 -7.18
N PHE A 185 -12.30 -16.89 -6.63
CA PHE A 185 -11.88 -17.56 -5.40
C PHE A 185 -12.78 -17.19 -4.20
N ALA A 186 -13.09 -15.90 -4.03
CA ALA A 186 -13.97 -15.43 -2.97
C ALA A 186 -15.36 -16.08 -3.06
N ARG A 187 -15.96 -16.10 -4.25
CA ARG A 187 -17.26 -16.75 -4.48
C ARG A 187 -17.23 -18.26 -4.21
N GLU A 188 -16.19 -18.95 -4.68
CA GLU A 188 -16.07 -20.41 -4.52
C GLU A 188 -15.86 -20.84 -3.05
N ASN A 189 -15.31 -19.95 -2.21
CA ASN A 189 -15.07 -20.21 -0.80
C ASN A 189 -16.06 -19.48 0.13
N GLY A 190 -17.12 -18.89 -0.40
CA GLY A 190 -18.15 -18.21 0.41
C GLY A 190 -17.65 -16.98 1.19
N ILE A 191 -16.60 -16.31 0.71
CA ILE A 191 -16.04 -15.12 1.35
C ILE A 191 -16.90 -13.90 0.98
N ASP A 192 -17.38 -13.19 1.99
CA ASP A 192 -18.19 -11.98 1.79
C ASP A 192 -17.37 -10.86 1.12
N LYS A 193 -18.02 -10.09 0.24
CA LYS A 193 -17.40 -8.95 -0.44
C LYS A 193 -16.98 -7.85 0.53
N SER A 194 -17.60 -7.79 1.70
CA SER A 194 -17.27 -6.87 2.77
C SER A 194 -16.03 -7.31 3.57
N ALA A 195 -15.53 -8.54 3.39
CA ALA A 195 -14.41 -9.08 4.17
C ALA A 195 -13.03 -8.62 3.68
N PHE A 196 -12.95 -8.02 2.50
CA PHE A 196 -11.73 -7.49 1.90
C PHE A 196 -12.02 -6.24 1.07
N GLU A 197 -10.98 -5.56 0.59
CA GLU A 197 -11.13 -4.45 -0.34
C GLU A 197 -10.17 -4.57 -1.53
N PHE A 198 -10.60 -4.07 -2.68
CA PHE A 198 -9.70 -3.77 -3.78
C PHE A 198 -9.11 -2.38 -3.59
N GLN A 199 -7.85 -2.20 -4.00
CA GLN A 199 -7.25 -0.87 -4.03
C GLN A 199 -6.66 -0.55 -5.39
N MET A 200 -6.85 0.71 -5.82
CA MET A 200 -6.31 1.21 -7.07
C MET A 200 -5.78 2.62 -6.91
N LEU A 201 -4.72 2.94 -7.65
CA LEU A 201 -4.22 4.30 -7.79
C LEU A 201 -5.28 5.25 -8.38
N TYR A 202 -5.31 6.47 -7.87
CA TYR A 202 -6.13 7.55 -8.39
C TYR A 202 -5.86 7.77 -9.88
N GLY A 203 -6.93 7.85 -10.67
CA GLY A 203 -6.85 8.09 -12.12
C GLY A 203 -6.56 6.86 -12.99
N ILE A 204 -6.28 5.68 -12.42
CA ILE A 204 -5.91 4.48 -13.19
C ILE A 204 -7.04 3.45 -13.19
N ARG A 205 -7.47 3.02 -14.39
CA ARG A 205 -8.55 2.02 -14.59
C ARG A 205 -9.85 2.38 -13.87
N ARG A 206 -10.34 3.62 -14.06
CA ARG A 206 -11.62 4.08 -13.48
C ARG A 206 -12.80 3.19 -13.88
N ASP A 207 -12.75 2.62 -15.08
CA ASP A 207 -13.67 1.60 -15.57
C ASP A 207 -13.78 0.40 -14.62
N LEU A 208 -12.65 -0.11 -14.12
CA LEU A 208 -12.65 -1.22 -13.17
C LEU A 208 -13.08 -0.79 -11.77
N GLN A 209 -12.71 0.43 -11.36
CA GLN A 209 -13.13 0.96 -10.06
C GLN A 209 -14.66 1.01 -9.97
N GLU A 210 -15.30 1.62 -10.98
CA GLU A 210 -16.75 1.73 -11.07
C GLU A 210 -17.42 0.35 -11.17
N LYS A 211 -16.87 -0.57 -11.99
CA LYS A 211 -17.37 -1.94 -12.14
C LYS A 211 -17.34 -2.72 -10.83
N LEU A 212 -16.27 -2.61 -10.04
CA LEU A 212 -16.14 -3.34 -8.77
C LEU A 212 -17.09 -2.78 -7.70
N VAL A 213 -17.21 -1.45 -7.62
CA VAL A 213 -18.18 -0.79 -6.72
C VAL A 213 -19.62 -1.16 -7.10
N SER A 214 -19.98 -1.16 -8.39
CA SER A 214 -21.32 -1.55 -8.83
C SER A 214 -21.62 -3.04 -8.56
N GLN A 215 -20.59 -3.87 -8.41
CA GLN A 215 -20.70 -5.26 -7.99
C GLN A 215 -20.75 -5.44 -6.46
N GLY A 216 -20.68 -4.35 -5.69
CA GLY A 216 -20.74 -4.36 -4.22
C GLY A 216 -19.42 -4.74 -3.53
N TYR A 217 -18.28 -4.63 -4.22
CA TYR A 217 -16.98 -4.78 -3.55
C TYR A 217 -16.53 -3.48 -2.90
N ASN A 218 -15.86 -3.58 -1.76
CA ASN A 218 -15.16 -2.45 -1.17
C ASN A 218 -14.02 -1.99 -2.09
N MET A 219 -13.91 -0.68 -2.27
CA MET A 219 -12.89 -0.05 -3.10
C MET A 219 -12.22 1.09 -2.35
N ARG A 220 -10.88 1.09 -2.32
CA ARG A 220 -10.09 2.20 -1.80
C ARG A 220 -9.18 2.79 -2.87
N ILE A 221 -9.28 4.10 -3.06
CA ILE A 221 -8.46 4.83 -4.03
C ILE A 221 -7.23 5.41 -3.33
N TYR A 222 -6.05 5.04 -3.84
CA TYR A 222 -4.77 5.54 -3.35
C TYR A 222 -4.46 6.89 -4.03
N VAL A 223 -4.43 7.95 -3.22
CA VAL A 223 -4.28 9.34 -3.65
C VAL A 223 -2.92 9.87 -3.18
N PRO A 224 -1.92 9.92 -4.07
CA PRO A 224 -0.64 10.56 -3.76
C PRO A 224 -0.79 12.09 -3.76
N TYR A 225 -0.14 12.78 -2.84
CA TYR A 225 -0.10 14.26 -2.76
C TYR A 225 1.20 14.74 -2.11
N GLY A 226 1.55 16.00 -2.34
CA GLY A 226 2.80 16.58 -1.84
C GLY A 226 3.66 17.15 -2.96
N SER A 227 4.72 17.86 -2.59
CA SER A 227 5.61 18.54 -3.54
C SER A 227 6.50 17.59 -4.33
N GLN A 228 6.78 16.38 -3.82
CA GLN A 228 7.60 15.35 -4.47
C GLN A 228 6.84 14.49 -5.50
N TRP A 229 5.92 15.11 -6.27
CA TRP A 229 5.10 14.42 -7.26
C TRP A 229 5.89 13.94 -8.49
N TYR A 230 7.02 14.57 -8.81
CA TYR A 230 7.78 14.26 -10.02
C TYR A 230 8.47 12.88 -9.98
N PRO A 231 9.26 12.50 -8.94
CA PRO A 231 9.81 11.15 -8.84
C PRO A 231 8.75 10.05 -8.80
N TYR A 232 7.61 10.32 -8.15
CA TYR A 232 6.45 9.42 -8.15
C TYR A 232 5.90 9.22 -9.57
N LEU A 233 5.66 10.30 -10.31
CA LEU A 233 5.16 10.25 -11.68
C LEU A 233 6.14 9.52 -12.62
N MET A 234 7.44 9.79 -12.49
CA MET A 234 8.47 9.13 -13.30
C MET A 234 8.50 7.62 -13.08
N ARG A 235 8.40 7.14 -11.84
CA ARG A 235 8.26 5.70 -11.53
C ARG A 235 7.02 5.10 -12.20
N ARG A 236 5.88 5.79 -12.11
CA ARG A 236 4.61 5.37 -12.75
C ARG A 236 4.69 5.32 -14.28
N MET A 237 5.44 6.23 -14.90
CA MET A 237 5.68 6.20 -16.36
C MET A 237 6.60 5.04 -16.76
N ALA A 238 7.64 4.75 -15.97
CA ALA A 238 8.58 3.67 -16.24
C ALA A 238 7.93 2.27 -16.12
N GLU A 239 6.91 2.10 -15.28
CA GLU A 239 6.19 0.84 -15.09
C GLU A 239 5.32 0.39 -16.29
N ARG A 240 5.05 1.27 -17.26
CA ARG A 240 4.30 0.93 -18.49
C ARG A 240 4.89 1.62 -19.73
N PRO A 241 5.65 0.91 -20.59
CA PRO A 241 6.18 1.45 -21.85
C PRO A 241 5.10 2.05 -22.76
N ALA A 242 3.87 1.52 -22.72
CA ALA A 242 2.74 2.04 -23.49
C ALA A 242 2.34 3.48 -23.11
N ASN A 243 2.55 3.90 -21.86
CA ASN A 243 2.28 5.28 -21.43
C ASN A 243 3.29 6.27 -22.02
N LEU A 244 4.56 5.86 -22.19
CA LEU A 244 5.59 6.68 -22.84
C LEU A 244 5.28 6.90 -24.33
N VAL A 245 4.80 5.86 -25.03
CA VAL A 245 4.38 5.96 -26.44
C VAL A 245 3.18 6.91 -26.60
N PHE A 246 2.24 6.91 -25.65
CA PHE A 246 1.07 7.81 -25.66
C PHE A 246 1.43 9.28 -25.42
N VAL A 247 2.47 9.57 -24.62
CA VAL A 247 2.95 10.94 -24.42
C VAL A 247 3.74 11.42 -25.64
N MET A 248 4.60 10.58 -26.23
CA MET A 248 5.37 10.95 -27.42
C MET A 248 4.47 11.16 -28.65
N SER A 249 3.43 10.35 -28.84
CA SER A 249 2.50 10.50 -29.98
C SER A 249 1.67 11.78 -29.92
N ASN A 250 1.44 12.33 -28.72
CA ASN A 250 0.78 13.62 -28.54
C ASN A 250 1.73 14.82 -28.66
N ALA A 251 3.04 14.64 -28.42
CA ALA A 251 4.04 15.69 -28.62
C ALA A 251 4.38 15.91 -30.11
N ILE A 252 4.21 14.89 -30.95
CA ILE A 252 4.48 14.94 -32.40
C ILE A 252 3.25 15.44 -33.20
N ARG A 253 2.08 15.58 -32.55
CA ARG A 253 0.86 16.17 -33.15
C ARG A 253 0.69 17.67 -32.82
N ARG A 254 1.77 18.43 -32.90
CA ARG A 254 1.72 19.90 -33.03
C ARG A 254 2.14 20.31 -34.43
#